data_AF-A0A152A0U1-F1
#
_entry.id   AF-A0A152A0U1-F1
#
_cell.length_a   1.000
_cell.length_b   1.000
_cell.length_c   1.000
_cell.angle_alpha   90.00
_cell.angle_beta   90.00
_cell.angle_gamma   90.00
#
_symmetry.space_group_name_H-M   'P 1'
#
loop_
_entity.id
_entity.type
_entity.pdbx_description
1 polymer ?
#
loop_
_entity_poly.entity_id
_entity_poly.type
_entity_poly.pdbx_seq_one_letter_code
_entity_poly.pdbx_strand_id
1 'polypeptide(L)'
;MNKKIILIFVLVFILFVQSNGKSFINLNENLLESSISNSTEPITSSSSSDGSNHTPIPTNSSSDGSNQTPIPSNASSDVPSNASSDVPSNASSDVPSNSSSDVPSNSSSDVPSNASSDVPSNSSSDGSNHTPIPSNSSEGSNNSNEPVTCVIYISAANATTNSSGENCGSDMTTNPCYSYDEALKSCTNQNLTSSMTFNFGIGTFYLSNQTSNFYNQAITFNGDDSGKTYIDLSLVGNNAPFIIIEPETSVTLDSTTFTINYINFINLNWANSVDINNSMMKVDTKQSSVDIQVSHSSFYQMYFGSGAGNVAGSVFNLQSSQIAININVVNTSFVQLKGAVGLALFGQGVSSTFTSCTFNNNNAKYSLIQTDYSFNQIIDCSITNNVALSFIFSLNQLLTSKPQLIQNSVFTNNRMYGTGSLVYFGNSQIIIDTTQFYNNPMPSVWIANSPANQPSTIQNSQFKDNDADYIVLAASGSNVKLTSNDFTGNEANTGLIAASDSVLSLTLLTFDSNQATILSTNGTANVSVDGIVMNNSGDFKFIDCTSSTITISGENDIEDSEISCQQDCSITSTSLSCTSSDSSSDKSKTNNNKGLSKGLLAFIIIIGIVAGIGLIALGYGLTKHFIKKRDGYQPIQ
;
A
#
# COMPACT_ATOMS: atom_id res chain seq x y z
N MET A 1 23.34 13.52 49.62
CA MET A 1 22.77 13.00 48.36
C MET A 1 21.43 13.64 47.97
N ASN A 2 20.43 13.70 48.86
CA ASN A 2 19.02 13.98 48.49
C ASN A 2 18.71 15.31 47.76
N LYS A 3 19.46 16.42 47.96
CA LYS A 3 19.17 17.69 47.25
C LYS A 3 19.37 17.60 45.73
N LYS A 4 20.29 16.77 45.22
CA LYS A 4 20.47 16.58 43.76
C LYS A 4 19.32 15.79 43.12
N ILE A 5 18.78 14.80 43.83
CA ILE A 5 17.67 13.95 43.32
C ILE A 5 16.38 14.77 43.20
N ILE A 6 16.08 15.62 44.19
CA ILE A 6 14.90 16.52 44.14
C ILE A 6 15.04 17.51 42.99
N LEU A 7 16.24 18.08 42.76
CA LEU A 7 16.48 18.99 41.64
C LEU A 7 16.29 18.31 40.28
N ILE A 8 16.75 17.05 40.14
CA ILE A 8 16.55 16.24 38.93
C ILE A 8 15.05 15.97 38.70
N PHE A 9 14.28 15.59 39.72
CA PHE A 9 12.83 15.38 39.58
C PHE A 9 12.07 16.66 39.17
N VAL A 10 12.45 17.82 39.73
CA VAL A 10 11.87 19.11 39.34
C VAL A 10 12.24 19.48 37.90
N LEU A 11 13.48 19.24 37.47
CA LEU A 11 13.89 19.44 36.07
C LEU A 11 13.14 18.51 35.10
N VAL A 12 13.02 17.22 35.42
CA VAL A 12 12.26 16.26 34.61
C VAL A 12 10.79 16.65 34.51
N PHE A 13 10.17 17.12 35.61
CA PHE A 13 8.79 17.58 35.59
C PHE A 13 8.61 18.88 34.78
N ILE A 14 9.54 19.84 34.87
CA ILE A 14 9.51 21.06 34.04
C ILE A 14 9.69 20.72 32.56
N LEU A 15 10.61 19.83 32.21
CA LEU A 15 10.80 19.35 30.84
C LEU A 15 9.57 18.59 30.31
N PHE A 16 8.91 17.80 31.15
CA PHE A 16 7.67 17.10 30.80
C PHE A 16 6.50 18.07 30.54
N VAL A 17 6.38 19.14 31.34
CA VAL A 17 5.38 20.20 31.14
C VAL A 17 5.70 21.05 29.89
N GLN A 18 6.97 21.33 29.61
CA GLN A 18 7.39 22.08 28.42
C GLN A 18 7.23 21.27 27.12
N SER A 19 7.43 19.95 27.17
CA SER A 19 7.25 19.04 26.02
C SER A 19 5.78 18.97 25.58
N ASN A 20 4.87 18.68 26.53
CA ASN A 20 3.44 18.50 26.22
C ASN A 20 2.72 19.79 25.77
N GLY A 21 3.33 20.97 25.96
CA GLY A 21 2.79 22.25 25.47
C GLY A 21 3.23 22.67 24.06
N LYS A 22 4.17 21.93 23.42
CA LYS A 22 4.71 22.26 22.08
C LYS A 22 4.78 21.08 21.10
N SER A 23 4.62 19.85 21.57
CA SER A 23 4.91 18.63 20.80
C SER A 23 3.83 18.18 19.80
N PHE A 24 2.76 18.96 19.57
CA PHE A 24 1.69 18.57 18.61
C PHE A 24 1.76 19.27 17.24
N ILE A 25 2.65 20.26 17.06
CA ILE A 25 2.82 20.99 15.78
C ILE A 25 4.19 20.70 15.15
N ASN A 26 5.20 20.37 15.96
CA ASN A 26 6.61 20.35 15.51
C ASN A 26 7.17 18.96 15.13
N LEU A 27 6.33 17.91 15.15
CA LEU A 27 6.77 16.54 14.81
C LEU A 27 6.84 16.26 13.31
N ASN A 28 6.26 17.12 12.47
CA ASN A 28 6.27 16.96 11.01
C ASN A 28 7.48 17.65 10.33
N GLU A 29 7.95 18.80 10.86
CA GLU A 29 9.09 19.53 10.27
C GLU A 29 10.44 18.85 10.53
N ASN A 30 10.67 18.32 11.75
CA ASN A 30 11.97 17.74 12.13
C ASN A 30 12.31 16.43 11.39
N LEU A 31 11.32 15.72 10.84
CA LEU A 31 11.56 14.58 9.95
C LEU A 31 12.00 15.00 8.54
N LEU A 32 11.69 16.23 8.13
CA LEU A 32 12.04 16.77 6.81
C LEU A 32 13.44 17.42 6.78
N GLU A 33 13.87 18.10 7.84
CA GLU A 33 15.20 18.73 7.86
C GLU A 33 16.35 17.72 8.00
N SER A 34 16.15 16.62 8.73
CA SER A 34 17.21 15.63 8.97
C SER A 34 17.65 14.84 7.72
N SER A 35 16.85 14.85 6.66
CA SER A 35 17.13 14.17 5.38
C SER A 35 17.75 15.08 4.31
N ILE A 36 17.83 16.40 4.55
CA ILE A 36 18.30 17.39 3.55
C ILE A 36 19.74 17.86 3.83
N SER A 37 20.26 17.74 5.05
CA SER A 37 21.54 18.37 5.43
C SER A 37 22.83 17.62 5.04
N ASN A 38 22.79 16.63 4.13
CA ASN A 38 23.94 15.74 3.91
C ASN A 38 24.27 15.37 2.44
N SER A 39 24.16 16.33 1.51
CA SER A 39 24.92 16.27 0.25
C SER A 39 25.05 17.61 -0.48
N THR A 40 26.01 18.46 -0.09
CA THR A 40 26.90 19.23 -1.01
C THR A 40 27.84 20.15 -0.23
N GLU A 41 29.13 19.83 -0.21
CA GLU A 41 30.20 20.85 -0.18
C GLU A 41 31.17 20.58 -1.35
N PRO A 42 31.69 21.63 -2.02
CA PRO A 42 32.55 21.48 -3.19
C PRO A 42 34.02 21.26 -2.79
N ILE A 43 34.66 20.23 -3.36
CA ILE A 43 36.09 20.00 -3.17
C ILE A 43 36.89 21.04 -3.95
N THR A 44 37.42 22.05 -3.24
CA THR A 44 38.51 22.90 -3.74
C THR A 44 39.86 22.37 -3.23
N SER A 45 40.66 21.77 -4.09
CA SER A 45 42.04 21.38 -3.77
C SER A 45 43.04 22.08 -4.70
N SER A 46 43.71 23.10 -4.18
CA SER A 46 44.86 23.73 -4.83
C SER A 46 46.15 22.99 -4.47
N SER A 47 46.94 22.57 -5.45
CA SER A 47 48.35 22.26 -5.27
C SER A 47 49.16 22.68 -6.50
N SER A 48 50.06 23.63 -6.28
CA SER A 48 51.00 24.16 -7.28
C SER A 48 52.28 23.33 -7.38
N SER A 49 52.85 23.18 -8.59
CA SER A 49 54.26 23.57 -8.86
C SER A 49 54.72 23.28 -10.30
N ASP A 50 55.34 24.29 -10.92
CA ASP A 50 56.35 24.27 -12.01
C ASP A 50 56.08 23.64 -13.40
N GLY A 51 56.66 24.25 -14.45
CA GLY A 51 56.82 23.55 -15.75
C GLY A 51 56.99 24.35 -17.06
N SER A 52 57.06 25.69 -17.03
CA SER A 52 57.61 26.60 -18.07
C SER A 52 57.82 26.11 -19.52
N ASN A 53 57.12 26.71 -20.51
CA ASN A 53 57.82 27.30 -21.67
C ASN A 53 57.02 28.34 -22.50
N HIS A 54 57.74 29.16 -23.28
CA HIS A 54 57.29 30.45 -23.81
C HIS A 54 56.56 30.47 -25.18
N THR A 55 55.57 31.37 -25.25
CA THR A 55 55.14 32.30 -26.33
C THR A 55 56.18 32.67 -27.41
N PRO A 56 55.79 33.01 -28.68
CA PRO A 56 55.22 34.36 -28.96
C PRO A 56 54.13 34.54 -30.05
N ILE A 57 53.37 35.63 -29.86
CA ILE A 57 52.40 36.31 -30.75
C ILE A 57 53.16 37.22 -31.74
N PRO A 58 52.80 37.28 -33.06
CA PRO A 58 52.14 38.49 -33.64
C PRO A 58 51.24 38.21 -34.89
N THR A 59 50.42 39.10 -35.48
CA THR A 59 49.63 40.32 -35.11
C THR A 59 48.71 40.68 -36.32
N ASN A 60 47.52 41.29 -36.09
CA ASN A 60 46.76 42.12 -37.06
C ASN A 60 46.20 41.42 -38.34
N SER A 61 45.21 41.93 -39.10
CA SER A 61 44.22 43.01 -38.92
C SER A 61 43.09 42.83 -39.95
N SER A 62 41.90 43.40 -39.68
CA SER A 62 40.78 43.53 -40.62
C SER A 62 41.09 44.44 -41.82
N SER A 63 40.67 44.06 -43.05
CA SER A 63 39.69 44.80 -43.88
C SER A 63 39.78 44.54 -45.39
N ASP A 64 38.63 44.21 -46.00
CA ASP A 64 38.16 44.56 -47.35
C ASP A 64 38.85 44.01 -48.63
N GLY A 65 38.07 43.80 -49.71
CA GLY A 65 38.61 43.39 -51.02
C GLY A 65 37.77 42.47 -51.94
N SER A 66 36.49 42.78 -52.16
CA SER A 66 35.66 42.46 -53.35
C SER A 66 36.08 41.37 -54.37
N ASN A 67 35.15 40.45 -54.69
CA ASN A 67 34.87 40.12 -56.10
C ASN A 67 33.40 39.66 -56.31
N GLN A 68 32.80 39.95 -57.47
CA GLN A 68 31.34 39.89 -57.68
C GLN A 68 30.83 38.74 -58.59
N THR A 69 29.55 38.37 -58.37
CA THR A 69 28.56 37.83 -59.34
C THR A 69 28.77 36.43 -59.98
N PRO A 70 27.70 35.76 -60.51
CA PRO A 70 26.29 36.21 -60.67
C PRO A 70 25.20 35.28 -60.06
N ILE A 71 23.95 35.78 -60.04
CA ILE A 71 22.69 35.07 -59.71
C ILE A 71 21.93 34.81 -61.03
N PRO A 72 21.45 33.58 -61.30
CA PRO A 72 20.00 33.25 -61.27
C PRO A 72 19.74 31.78 -60.78
N SER A 73 18.54 31.30 -60.46
CA SER A 73 17.18 31.85 -60.26
C SER A 73 16.33 30.79 -59.54
N ASN A 74 15.19 31.17 -58.95
CA ASN A 74 14.29 30.28 -58.19
C ASN A 74 13.92 28.97 -58.91
N ALA A 75 13.97 27.85 -58.18
CA ALA A 75 13.23 26.64 -58.50
C ALA A 75 12.24 26.37 -57.35
N SER A 76 10.95 26.24 -57.67
CA SER A 76 9.95 25.78 -56.72
C SER A 76 10.21 24.32 -56.35
N SER A 77 9.94 23.96 -55.09
CA SER A 77 9.82 22.56 -54.67
C SER A 77 8.41 22.37 -54.13
N ASP A 78 7.66 21.45 -54.74
CA ASP A 78 6.24 21.30 -54.49
C ASP A 78 5.94 20.73 -53.10
N VAL A 79 4.92 21.27 -52.45
CA VAL A 79 4.39 20.74 -51.19
C VAL A 79 3.56 19.49 -51.52
N PRO A 80 3.82 18.33 -50.88
CA PRO A 80 2.97 17.15 -51.07
C PRO A 80 1.57 17.43 -50.52
N SER A 81 0.57 17.34 -51.38
CA SER A 81 -0.84 17.45 -51.01
C SER A 81 -1.31 16.19 -50.28
N ASN A 82 -1.62 16.31 -48.99
CA ASN A 82 -2.34 15.26 -48.28
C ASN A 82 -3.72 15.08 -48.89
N ALA A 83 -4.04 13.85 -49.29
CA ALA A 83 -5.36 13.50 -49.80
C ALA A 83 -6.42 13.68 -48.70
N SER A 84 -7.52 14.34 -49.02
CA SER A 84 -8.73 14.31 -48.20
C SER A 84 -9.26 12.88 -48.16
N SER A 85 -9.44 12.32 -46.96
CA SER A 85 -10.20 11.08 -46.80
C SER A 85 -11.68 11.42 -46.78
N ASP A 86 -12.45 10.89 -47.73
CA ASP A 86 -13.89 11.14 -47.81
C ASP A 86 -14.61 10.57 -46.57
N VAL A 87 -15.51 11.38 -46.02
CA VAL A 87 -16.38 11.00 -44.89
C VAL A 87 -17.52 10.13 -45.41
N PRO A 88 -17.75 8.92 -44.87
CA PRO A 88 -18.92 8.11 -45.23
C PRO A 88 -20.20 8.84 -44.82
N SER A 89 -21.11 9.03 -45.77
CA SER A 89 -22.42 9.65 -45.52
C SER A 89 -23.35 8.70 -44.77
N ASN A 90 -23.96 9.19 -43.69
CA ASN A 90 -24.97 8.44 -42.93
C ASN A 90 -26.16 8.06 -43.82
N ALA A 91 -26.40 6.76 -43.97
CA ALA A 91 -27.64 6.25 -44.52
C ALA A 91 -28.75 6.30 -43.46
N SER A 92 -29.88 6.93 -43.79
CA SER A 92 -31.07 6.91 -42.94
C SER A 92 -31.55 5.47 -42.71
N SER A 93 -31.80 5.11 -41.45
CA SER A 93 -32.49 3.86 -41.09
C SER A 93 -33.93 4.20 -40.73
N ASP A 94 -34.88 3.64 -41.48
CA ASP A 94 -36.31 3.88 -41.26
C ASP A 94 -36.81 3.26 -39.95
N VAL A 95 -37.78 3.93 -39.31
CA VAL A 95 -38.42 3.50 -38.06
C VAL A 95 -39.42 2.36 -38.35
N PRO A 96 -39.29 1.17 -37.74
CA PRO A 96 -40.32 0.14 -37.81
C PRO A 96 -41.51 0.52 -36.92
N SER A 97 -42.71 0.53 -37.50
CA SER A 97 -43.96 0.80 -36.80
C SER A 97 -44.38 -0.34 -35.87
N ASN A 98 -44.94 -0.01 -34.71
CA ASN A 98 -45.61 -0.96 -33.80
C ASN A 98 -46.65 -1.82 -34.54
N SER A 99 -46.58 -3.13 -34.34
CA SER A 99 -47.69 -4.06 -34.58
C SER A 99 -47.90 -4.96 -33.36
N SER A 100 -49.15 -5.32 -33.11
CA SER A 100 -49.62 -5.89 -31.85
C SER A 100 -49.58 -7.42 -31.82
N SER A 101 -49.14 -7.95 -30.67
CA SER A 101 -49.59 -9.18 -30.00
C SER A 101 -49.99 -10.39 -30.85
N ASP A 102 -49.22 -11.48 -30.72
CA ASP A 102 -49.75 -12.84 -30.68
C ASP A 102 -48.93 -13.69 -29.69
N VAL A 103 -49.59 -14.64 -29.00
CA VAL A 103 -48.98 -15.47 -27.93
C VAL A 103 -48.55 -16.83 -28.51
N PRO A 104 -47.27 -17.23 -28.39
CA PRO A 104 -46.85 -18.60 -28.72
C PRO A 104 -47.22 -19.59 -27.60
N SER A 105 -47.93 -20.65 -27.96
CA SER A 105 -48.25 -21.78 -27.08
C SER A 105 -47.04 -22.64 -26.74
N ASN A 106 -47.04 -23.27 -25.56
CA ASN A 106 -46.07 -24.30 -25.15
C ASN A 106 -45.86 -25.38 -26.24
N SER A 107 -44.62 -25.60 -26.64
CA SER A 107 -44.15 -26.83 -27.27
C SER A 107 -42.93 -27.37 -26.52
N SER A 108 -42.94 -28.67 -26.25
CA SER A 108 -41.84 -29.40 -25.60
C SER A 108 -40.58 -29.38 -26.45
N SER A 109 -39.42 -29.09 -25.85
CA SER A 109 -38.11 -29.32 -26.47
C SER A 109 -37.48 -30.59 -25.90
N ASP A 110 -37.11 -31.50 -26.79
CA ASP A 110 -36.45 -32.76 -26.45
C ASP A 110 -35.00 -32.57 -25.98
N VAL A 111 -34.49 -33.57 -25.27
CA VAL A 111 -33.14 -33.62 -24.68
C VAL A 111 -32.07 -33.82 -25.76
N PRO A 112 -31.01 -32.99 -25.82
CA PRO A 112 -29.86 -33.27 -26.69
C PRO A 112 -29.09 -34.50 -26.22
N SER A 113 -28.91 -35.46 -27.12
CA SER A 113 -28.13 -36.68 -26.87
C SER A 113 -26.63 -36.43 -26.83
N ASN A 114 -25.94 -36.96 -25.81
CA ASN A 114 -24.48 -36.91 -25.69
C ASN A 114 -23.77 -37.53 -26.91
N ALA A 115 -22.79 -36.80 -27.46
CA ALA A 115 -21.76 -37.38 -28.31
C ALA A 115 -20.55 -37.77 -27.46
N SER A 116 -20.19 -39.06 -27.45
CA SER A 116 -18.95 -39.53 -26.83
C SER A 116 -17.73 -38.97 -27.56
N SER A 117 -16.69 -38.64 -26.80
CA SER A 117 -15.31 -38.53 -27.30
C SER A 117 -14.43 -39.47 -26.46
N ASP A 118 -13.46 -40.10 -27.11
CA ASP A 118 -12.91 -41.38 -26.66
C ASP A 118 -11.93 -41.31 -25.49
N VAL A 119 -12.00 -42.33 -24.63
CA VAL A 119 -11.04 -42.59 -23.55
C VAL A 119 -10.13 -43.75 -23.97
N PRO A 120 -8.80 -43.59 -24.04
CA PRO A 120 -7.87 -44.71 -24.14
C PRO A 120 -7.73 -45.39 -22.77
N SER A 121 -8.33 -46.57 -22.62
CA SER A 121 -8.22 -47.39 -21.41
C SER A 121 -6.89 -48.14 -21.32
N ASN A 122 -6.37 -48.30 -20.09
CA ASN A 122 -5.19 -49.11 -19.75
C ASN A 122 -5.13 -50.50 -20.40
N SER A 123 -3.90 -50.93 -20.74
CA SER A 123 -3.53 -52.33 -20.91
C SER A 123 -2.34 -52.70 -20.03
N SER A 124 -2.61 -53.30 -18.88
CA SER A 124 -1.71 -54.29 -18.27
C SER A 124 -1.97 -55.66 -18.95
N SER A 125 -1.09 -56.66 -18.97
CA SER A 125 0.13 -56.92 -18.18
C SER A 125 1.06 -57.93 -18.86
N ASP A 126 2.31 -57.97 -18.35
CA ASP A 126 3.13 -59.17 -18.06
C ASP A 126 4.35 -59.47 -18.96
N GLY A 127 5.43 -59.98 -18.35
CA GLY A 127 6.60 -60.53 -19.07
C GLY A 127 8.00 -59.96 -18.78
N SER A 128 8.46 -59.98 -17.52
CA SER A 128 9.86 -60.24 -17.11
C SER A 128 11.06 -59.66 -17.91
N ASN A 129 11.83 -58.75 -17.30
CA ASN A 129 13.05 -59.13 -16.57
C ASN A 129 13.73 -57.96 -15.83
N HIS A 130 14.32 -58.25 -14.67
CA HIS A 130 15.21 -57.34 -13.95
C HIS A 130 16.59 -57.24 -14.62
N THR A 131 17.10 -56.02 -14.81
CA THR A 131 18.52 -55.69 -14.63
C THR A 131 18.64 -54.37 -13.86
N PRO A 132 19.50 -54.27 -12.83
CA PRO A 132 19.69 -53.03 -12.09
C PRO A 132 20.56 -52.06 -12.89
N ILE A 133 20.14 -50.80 -13.00
CA ILE A 133 21.01 -49.73 -13.49
C ILE A 133 21.94 -49.31 -12.35
N PRO A 134 23.28 -49.43 -12.48
CA PRO A 134 24.21 -48.95 -11.47
C PRO A 134 24.36 -47.43 -11.57
N SER A 135 24.59 -46.79 -10.43
CA SER A 135 25.06 -45.41 -10.31
C SER A 135 26.41 -45.17 -11.03
N ASN A 136 26.55 -43.99 -11.63
CA ASN A 136 27.76 -43.39 -12.22
C ASN A 136 28.42 -44.08 -13.44
N SER A 137 28.20 -43.48 -14.62
CA SER A 137 29.31 -43.09 -15.51
C SER A 137 28.87 -42.03 -16.52
N SER A 138 29.70 -40.99 -16.70
CA SER A 138 29.57 -39.96 -17.73
C SER A 138 29.78 -40.49 -19.15
N GLU A 139 28.93 -40.08 -20.10
CA GLU A 139 29.28 -39.49 -21.42
C GLU A 139 28.08 -39.55 -22.40
N GLY A 140 27.91 -38.52 -23.24
CA GLY A 140 27.21 -38.66 -24.52
C GLY A 140 25.88 -37.92 -24.71
N SER A 141 25.97 -36.63 -25.09
CA SER A 141 25.01 -35.92 -25.96
C SER A 141 23.53 -35.80 -25.55
N ASN A 142 23.17 -34.61 -25.05
CA ASN A 142 22.28 -33.74 -25.83
C ASN A 142 22.53 -32.26 -25.51
N ASN A 143 22.49 -31.43 -26.54
CA ASN A 143 22.89 -30.02 -26.48
C ASN A 143 21.68 -29.10 -26.21
N SER A 144 21.02 -29.32 -25.07
CA SER A 144 19.98 -28.44 -24.52
C SER A 144 20.57 -27.65 -23.36
N ASN A 145 20.77 -26.35 -23.57
CA ASN A 145 21.30 -25.40 -22.58
C ASN A 145 20.24 -25.04 -21.50
N GLU A 146 19.38 -26.01 -21.15
CA GLU A 146 18.39 -25.83 -20.09
C GLU A 146 19.04 -25.95 -18.71
N PRO A 147 18.72 -25.06 -17.75
CA PRO A 147 19.30 -25.10 -16.43
C PRO A 147 18.87 -26.38 -15.70
N VAL A 148 19.86 -27.17 -15.25
CA VAL A 148 19.60 -28.41 -14.51
C VAL A 148 18.81 -28.06 -13.24
N THR A 149 17.58 -28.56 -13.16
CA THR A 149 16.61 -28.20 -12.12
C THR A 149 16.40 -29.39 -11.20
N CYS A 150 16.50 -29.17 -9.88
CA CYS A 150 16.06 -30.13 -8.90
C CYS A 150 14.53 -30.15 -8.84
N VAL A 151 13.91 -31.30 -9.07
CA VAL A 151 12.45 -31.48 -8.90
C VAL A 151 12.23 -32.53 -7.84
N ILE A 152 11.56 -32.14 -6.75
CA ILE A 152 11.34 -32.97 -5.57
C ILE A 152 9.85 -33.08 -5.27
N TYR A 153 9.38 -34.31 -5.06
CA TYR A 153 8.03 -34.62 -4.59
C TYR A 153 8.02 -34.87 -3.08
N ILE A 154 7.08 -34.24 -2.37
CA ILE A 154 6.95 -34.27 -0.90
C ILE A 154 5.56 -34.77 -0.53
N SER A 155 5.48 -35.85 0.25
CA SER A 155 4.22 -36.52 0.60
C SER A 155 3.99 -36.58 2.11
N ALA A 156 2.77 -36.24 2.54
CA ALA A 156 2.35 -36.34 3.95
C ALA A 156 1.94 -37.77 4.34
N ALA A 157 1.85 -38.69 3.38
CA ALA A 157 1.53 -40.09 3.64
C ALA A 157 2.80 -40.86 4.06
N ASN A 158 2.67 -41.74 5.06
CA ASN A 158 3.70 -42.73 5.40
C ASN A 158 3.84 -43.77 4.27
N ALA A 159 4.53 -43.41 3.19
CA ALA A 159 5.04 -44.38 2.24
C ALA A 159 5.98 -45.34 2.98
N THR A 160 5.72 -46.65 2.88
CA THR A 160 6.42 -47.66 3.70
C THR A 160 7.79 -48.04 3.13
N THR A 161 8.47 -47.11 2.44
CA THR A 161 9.69 -47.37 1.68
C THR A 161 10.93 -46.79 2.37
N ASN A 162 11.87 -47.69 2.67
CA ASN A 162 13.16 -47.37 3.28
C ASN A 162 14.05 -46.56 2.32
N SER A 163 14.04 -45.24 2.45
CA SER A 163 15.11 -44.38 1.95
C SER A 163 15.48 -43.34 3.01
N SER A 164 16.28 -43.75 4.00
CA SER A 164 17.10 -42.84 4.82
C SER A 164 18.25 -42.23 3.99
N GLY A 165 17.96 -41.89 2.74
CA GLY A 165 18.91 -41.71 1.66
C GLY A 165 19.00 -40.24 1.27
N GLU A 166 20.22 -39.81 0.96
CA GLU A 166 20.59 -38.45 0.60
C GLU A 166 19.92 -37.91 -0.69
N ASN A 167 19.09 -38.74 -1.35
CA ASN A 167 18.41 -38.50 -2.62
C ASN A 167 16.92 -38.96 -2.55
N CYS A 168 16.13 -38.42 -1.61
CA CYS A 168 14.67 -38.58 -1.64
C CYS A 168 14.05 -37.70 -2.73
N GLY A 169 12.77 -37.92 -3.06
CA GLY A 169 11.95 -36.97 -3.79
C GLY A 169 11.76 -37.22 -5.29
N SER A 170 12.18 -38.39 -5.81
CA SER A 170 12.14 -38.67 -7.26
C SER A 170 10.74 -38.87 -7.84
N ASP A 171 9.76 -39.24 -7.01
CA ASP A 171 8.34 -39.43 -7.37
C ASP A 171 7.47 -39.44 -6.10
N MET A 172 6.22 -38.97 -6.22
CA MET A 172 5.22 -38.97 -5.14
C MET A 172 4.91 -40.36 -4.56
N THR A 173 4.96 -41.42 -5.37
CA THR A 173 4.43 -42.74 -4.99
C THR A 173 5.49 -43.72 -4.51
N THR A 174 6.70 -43.63 -5.03
CA THR A 174 7.77 -44.63 -4.82
C THR A 174 8.89 -44.15 -3.89
N ASN A 175 9.22 -42.86 -3.91
CA ASN A 175 10.31 -42.28 -3.12
C ASN A 175 10.09 -40.76 -2.88
N PRO A 176 9.00 -40.34 -2.21
CA PRO A 176 8.82 -38.94 -1.81
C PRO A 176 9.78 -38.57 -0.67
N CYS A 177 10.04 -37.27 -0.49
CA CYS A 177 10.54 -36.76 0.78
C CYS A 177 9.37 -36.55 1.77
N TYR A 178 9.62 -36.63 3.09
CA TYR A 178 8.57 -36.45 4.10
C TYR A 178 8.52 -35.03 4.67
N SER A 179 9.58 -34.26 4.47
CA SER A 179 9.69 -32.86 4.90
C SER A 179 10.37 -31.98 3.86
N TYR A 180 10.14 -30.68 3.97
CA TYR A 180 10.84 -29.67 3.20
C TYR A 180 12.36 -29.67 3.47
N ASP A 181 12.79 -29.87 4.73
CA ASP A 181 14.21 -29.93 5.10
C ASP A 181 14.94 -31.10 4.39
N GLU A 182 14.31 -32.29 4.33
CA GLU A 182 14.84 -33.43 3.58
C GLU A 182 14.89 -33.17 2.08
N ALA A 183 13.87 -32.52 1.52
CA ALA A 183 13.81 -32.14 0.12
C ALA A 183 14.92 -31.15 -0.26
N LEU A 184 15.12 -30.10 0.53
CA LEU A 184 16.18 -29.11 0.34
C LEU A 184 17.57 -29.74 0.47
N LYS A 185 17.75 -30.65 1.44
CA LYS A 185 18.97 -31.44 1.58
C LYS A 185 19.21 -32.34 0.36
N SER A 186 18.16 -32.97 -0.19
CA SER A 186 18.24 -33.80 -1.41
C SER A 186 18.77 -32.99 -2.61
N CYS A 187 18.25 -31.78 -2.86
CA CYS A 187 18.77 -30.90 -3.91
C CYS A 187 20.23 -30.46 -3.65
N THR A 188 20.56 -30.19 -2.39
CA THR A 188 21.91 -29.75 -1.98
C THR A 188 22.94 -30.85 -2.20
N ASN A 189 22.66 -32.10 -1.81
CA ASN A 189 23.56 -33.24 -2.01
C ASN A 189 23.82 -33.54 -3.50
N GLN A 190 22.83 -33.27 -4.35
CA GLN A 190 22.95 -33.42 -5.81
C GLN A 190 23.66 -32.22 -6.48
N ASN A 191 24.00 -31.17 -5.73
CA ASN A 191 24.50 -29.87 -6.23
C ASN A 191 23.54 -29.18 -7.22
N LEU A 192 22.23 -29.41 -7.08
CA LEU A 192 21.18 -28.86 -7.93
C LEU A 192 20.43 -27.73 -7.20
N THR A 193 21.17 -26.69 -6.81
CA THR A 193 20.63 -25.61 -5.98
C THR A 193 20.25 -24.35 -6.76
N SER A 194 20.65 -24.20 -8.02
CA SER A 194 20.35 -23.01 -8.85
C SER A 194 18.87 -22.90 -9.24
N SER A 195 18.19 -24.03 -9.40
CA SER A 195 16.77 -24.11 -9.73
C SER A 195 16.17 -25.30 -8.97
N MET A 196 15.19 -25.03 -8.10
CA MET A 196 14.58 -26.02 -7.20
C MET A 196 13.05 -25.92 -7.23
N THR A 197 12.39 -27.03 -7.51
CA THR A 197 10.93 -27.17 -7.54
C THR A 197 10.49 -28.21 -6.51
N PHE A 198 9.68 -27.78 -5.55
CA PHE A 198 9.14 -28.59 -4.47
C PHE A 198 7.63 -28.79 -4.69
N ASN A 199 7.25 -30.00 -5.08
CA ASN A 199 5.86 -30.40 -5.33
C ASN A 199 5.31 -31.11 -4.09
N PHE A 200 4.41 -30.46 -3.37
CA PHE A 200 3.76 -30.97 -2.16
C PHE A 200 2.42 -31.63 -2.51
N GLY A 201 2.17 -32.81 -1.96
CA GLY A 201 0.90 -33.52 -2.17
C GLY A 201 -0.25 -32.94 -1.35
N ILE A 202 -1.40 -33.61 -1.39
CA ILE A 202 -2.51 -33.35 -0.46
C ILE A 202 -2.06 -33.71 0.97
N GLY A 203 -2.27 -32.79 1.92
CA GLY A 203 -1.96 -33.00 3.33
C GLY A 203 -1.41 -31.77 4.03
N THR A 204 -0.99 -31.97 5.28
CA THR A 204 -0.37 -30.93 6.11
C THR A 204 1.10 -31.23 6.30
N PHE A 205 1.95 -30.28 5.95
CA PHE A 205 3.41 -30.34 6.08
C PHE A 205 3.84 -29.34 7.13
N TYR A 206 4.71 -29.75 8.05
CA TYR A 206 5.25 -28.86 9.07
C TYR A 206 6.58 -28.30 8.59
N LEU A 207 6.72 -26.97 8.62
CA LEU A 207 8.02 -26.36 8.42
C LEU A 207 8.79 -26.36 9.75
N SER A 208 10.07 -26.72 9.72
CA SER A 208 10.90 -26.71 10.92
C SER A 208 11.27 -25.28 11.34
N ASN A 209 11.88 -25.13 12.52
CA ASN A 209 12.44 -23.86 12.97
C ASN A 209 13.79 -23.51 12.27
N GLN A 210 14.00 -23.96 11.03
CA GLN A 210 15.17 -23.63 10.23
C GLN A 210 14.85 -22.51 9.24
N THR A 211 15.80 -21.60 9.08
CA THR A 211 15.75 -20.53 8.07
C THR A 211 16.44 -21.01 6.80
N SER A 212 15.71 -20.98 5.68
CA SER A 212 16.27 -21.15 4.34
C SER A 212 16.75 -19.82 3.81
N ASN A 213 18.03 -19.74 3.44
CA ASN A 213 18.61 -18.55 2.80
C ASN A 213 18.77 -18.84 1.30
N PHE A 214 18.31 -17.92 0.46
CA PHE A 214 18.38 -18.02 -0.99
C PHE A 214 19.10 -16.82 -1.59
N TYR A 215 19.86 -17.06 -2.66
CA TYR A 215 20.51 -16.03 -3.44
C TYR A 215 20.89 -16.53 -4.83
N ASN A 216 20.49 -15.80 -5.87
CA ASN A 216 20.78 -16.10 -7.28
C ASN A 216 20.24 -17.48 -7.71
N GLN A 217 18.98 -17.74 -7.35
CA GLN A 217 18.32 -19.04 -7.45
C GLN A 217 16.87 -18.89 -7.91
N ALA A 218 16.35 -19.92 -8.59
CA ALA A 218 14.92 -20.08 -8.82
C ALA A 218 14.34 -21.10 -7.83
N ILE A 219 13.31 -20.72 -7.09
CA ILE A 219 12.63 -21.57 -6.11
C ILE A 219 11.13 -21.61 -6.46
N THR A 220 10.57 -22.80 -6.58
CA THR A 220 9.14 -22.99 -6.85
C THR A 220 8.53 -23.96 -5.83
N PHE A 221 7.48 -23.53 -5.13
CA PHE A 221 6.68 -24.35 -4.25
C PHE A 221 5.31 -24.56 -4.91
N ASN A 222 4.96 -25.80 -5.24
CA ASN A 222 3.67 -26.17 -5.81
C ASN A 222 2.91 -27.06 -4.83
N GLY A 223 1.69 -26.68 -4.47
CA GLY A 223 0.71 -27.57 -3.85
C GLY A 223 -0.15 -28.29 -4.89
N ASP A 224 -1.02 -29.16 -4.39
CA ASP A 224 -2.05 -29.85 -5.14
C ASP A 224 -3.18 -28.87 -5.53
N ASP A 225 -3.60 -28.91 -6.80
CA ASP A 225 -4.55 -27.96 -7.39
C ASP A 225 -5.97 -28.02 -6.76
N SER A 226 -6.29 -29.08 -6.01
CA SER A 226 -7.51 -29.15 -5.21
C SER A 226 -7.52 -28.21 -4.00
N GLY A 227 -6.41 -27.48 -3.76
CA GLY A 227 -6.28 -26.50 -2.68
C GLY A 227 -6.15 -27.13 -1.29
N LYS A 228 -5.72 -28.40 -1.21
CA LYS A 228 -5.63 -29.19 0.03
C LYS A 228 -4.19 -29.46 0.50
N THR A 229 -3.23 -28.70 -0.02
CA THR A 229 -1.87 -28.64 0.51
C THR A 229 -1.80 -27.53 1.57
N TYR A 230 -1.38 -27.89 2.78
CA TYR A 230 -1.21 -26.97 3.90
C TYR A 230 0.23 -26.98 4.38
N ILE A 231 0.85 -25.81 4.52
CA ILE A 231 2.12 -25.65 5.23
C ILE A 231 1.82 -25.03 6.60
N ASP A 232 1.94 -25.83 7.64
CA ASP A 232 1.72 -25.41 9.02
C ASP A 232 3.02 -24.82 9.60
N LEU A 233 2.93 -23.55 10.02
CA LEU A 233 4.04 -22.77 10.53
C LEU A 233 4.05 -22.67 12.07
N SER A 234 3.24 -23.48 12.78
CA SER A 234 3.17 -23.46 14.24
C SER A 234 4.46 -23.91 14.95
N LEU A 235 5.36 -24.59 14.23
CA LEU A 235 6.69 -25.00 14.72
C LEU A 235 7.80 -24.00 14.36
N VAL A 236 7.50 -22.97 13.57
CA VAL A 236 8.46 -21.93 13.17
C VAL A 236 8.61 -20.94 14.33
N GLY A 237 9.82 -20.85 14.88
CA GLY A 237 10.18 -19.86 15.90
C GLY A 237 10.30 -18.45 15.32
N ASN A 238 10.78 -17.50 16.10
CA ASN A 238 10.75 -16.06 15.77
C ASN A 238 11.72 -15.62 14.64
N ASN A 239 12.13 -16.52 13.75
CA ASN A 239 12.96 -16.22 12.60
C ASN A 239 12.16 -16.39 11.32
N ALA A 240 12.44 -15.58 10.30
CA ALA A 240 11.87 -15.79 8.98
C ALA A 240 12.26 -17.19 8.44
N PRO A 241 11.29 -18.04 8.04
CA PRO A 241 11.60 -19.33 7.45
C PRO A 241 12.22 -19.22 6.06
N PHE A 242 11.89 -18.15 5.31
CA PHE A 242 12.43 -17.86 3.99
C PHE A 242 13.11 -16.49 3.97
N ILE A 243 14.39 -16.47 3.61
CA ILE A 243 15.20 -15.27 3.54
C ILE A 243 15.89 -15.20 2.17
N ILE A 244 15.76 -14.06 1.49
CA ILE A 244 16.57 -13.71 0.31
C ILE A 244 17.47 -12.54 0.72
N ILE A 245 18.78 -12.78 0.80
CA ILE A 245 19.77 -11.75 1.17
C ILE A 245 20.85 -11.71 0.10
N GLU A 246 21.15 -10.50 -0.36
CA GLU A 246 22.27 -10.24 -1.25
C GLU A 246 23.60 -10.23 -0.47
N PRO A 247 24.62 -11.03 -0.86
CA PRO A 247 25.94 -11.01 -0.24
C PRO A 247 26.70 -9.74 -0.65
N GLU A 248 27.67 -9.33 0.16
CA GLU A 248 28.45 -8.09 -0.09
C GLU A 248 29.26 -8.10 -1.41
N THR A 249 29.43 -9.27 -2.03
CA THR A 249 30.19 -9.47 -3.28
C THR A 249 29.31 -9.60 -4.51
N SER A 250 28.03 -9.21 -4.43
CA SER A 250 27.06 -9.33 -5.52
C SER A 250 27.40 -8.48 -6.75
N VAL A 251 26.79 -8.83 -7.89
CA VAL A 251 26.81 -8.04 -9.11
C VAL A 251 25.40 -7.70 -9.58
N THR A 252 25.24 -6.62 -10.34
CA THR A 252 23.95 -6.06 -10.81
C THR A 252 23.17 -6.94 -11.79
N LEU A 253 23.54 -8.21 -11.95
CA LEU A 253 22.92 -9.19 -12.85
C LEU A 253 22.40 -10.43 -12.12
N ASP A 254 22.67 -10.57 -10.82
CA ASP A 254 22.17 -11.69 -10.03
C ASP A 254 20.65 -11.56 -9.81
N SER A 255 19.95 -12.68 -9.93
CA SER A 255 18.48 -12.71 -9.95
C SER A 255 17.95 -13.88 -9.13
N THR A 256 17.02 -13.59 -8.20
CA THR A 256 16.33 -14.62 -7.42
C THR A 256 14.85 -14.62 -7.75
N THR A 257 14.28 -15.78 -8.09
CA THR A 257 12.84 -15.94 -8.30
C THR A 257 12.25 -16.87 -7.25
N PHE A 258 11.11 -16.49 -6.67
CA PHE A 258 10.41 -17.30 -5.68
C PHE A 258 8.93 -17.43 -6.04
N THR A 259 8.50 -18.64 -6.39
CA THR A 259 7.14 -18.94 -6.86
C THR A 259 6.40 -19.80 -5.84
N ILE A 260 5.14 -19.45 -5.55
CA ILE A 260 4.22 -20.18 -4.68
C ILE A 260 2.91 -20.42 -5.43
N ASN A 261 2.50 -21.67 -5.60
CA ASN A 261 1.24 -22.04 -6.25
C ASN A 261 0.43 -23.01 -5.39
N TYR A 262 -0.88 -22.79 -5.23
CA TYR A 262 -1.82 -23.73 -4.59
C TYR A 262 -1.47 -24.16 -3.14
N ILE A 263 -0.86 -23.28 -2.35
CA ILE A 263 -0.45 -23.59 -0.96
C ILE A 263 -1.22 -22.75 0.05
N ASN A 264 -1.67 -23.39 1.12
CA ASN A 264 -2.28 -22.74 2.28
C ASN A 264 -1.28 -22.69 3.43
N PHE A 265 -0.71 -21.52 3.72
CA PHE A 265 0.15 -21.32 4.89
C PHE A 265 -0.72 -20.99 6.11
N ILE A 266 -0.54 -21.75 7.21
CA ILE A 266 -1.41 -21.69 8.38
C ILE A 266 -0.65 -21.57 9.70
N ASN A 267 -1.32 -21.08 10.74
CA ASN A 267 -0.96 -21.24 12.17
C ASN A 267 0.37 -20.59 12.65
N LEU A 268 0.91 -19.61 11.92
CA LEU A 268 2.09 -18.86 12.36
C LEU A 268 1.77 -18.03 13.62
N ASN A 269 2.53 -18.19 14.71
CA ASN A 269 2.23 -17.51 15.98
C ASN A 269 3.47 -16.95 16.70
N TRP A 270 3.76 -15.69 16.44
CA TRP A 270 4.83 -14.89 17.05
C TRP A 270 4.30 -13.86 18.07
N ALA A 271 3.18 -14.17 18.75
CA ALA A 271 2.50 -13.31 19.72
C ALA A 271 3.42 -12.55 20.69
N ASN A 272 4.46 -13.22 21.18
CA ASN A 272 5.36 -12.74 22.22
C ASN A 272 6.69 -12.19 21.68
N SER A 273 6.88 -12.17 20.36
CA SER A 273 8.11 -11.68 19.75
C SER A 273 8.09 -10.15 19.66
N VAL A 274 9.26 -9.55 19.92
CA VAL A 274 9.49 -8.10 19.86
C VAL A 274 10.38 -7.67 18.69
N ASP A 275 10.80 -8.64 17.86
CA ASP A 275 11.72 -8.40 16.75
C ASP A 275 11.02 -7.79 15.52
N ILE A 276 11.71 -6.87 14.84
CA ILE A 276 11.30 -6.27 13.56
C ILE A 276 11.52 -7.22 12.37
N ASN A 277 12.17 -8.36 12.60
CA ASN A 277 12.50 -9.36 11.58
C ASN A 277 11.50 -10.54 11.53
N ASN A 278 10.43 -10.50 12.33
CA ASN A 278 9.36 -11.49 12.32
C ASN A 278 8.55 -11.41 11.02
N SER A 279 9.00 -12.01 9.92
CA SER A 279 8.28 -12.01 8.65
C SER A 279 8.32 -13.39 8.00
N MET A 280 7.24 -13.86 7.37
CA MET A 280 7.22 -15.21 6.79
C MET A 280 8.25 -15.32 5.65
N MET A 281 8.33 -14.27 4.83
CA MET A 281 9.41 -14.08 3.86
C MET A 281 10.08 -12.73 4.12
N LYS A 282 11.41 -12.73 4.23
CA LYS A 282 12.23 -11.51 4.29
C LYS A 282 13.12 -11.41 3.05
N VAL A 283 13.16 -10.24 2.42
CA VAL A 283 14.07 -9.90 1.33
C VAL A 283 14.83 -8.63 1.68
N ASP A 284 16.15 -8.65 1.52
CA ASP A 284 17.04 -7.50 1.75
C ASP A 284 18.09 -7.48 0.63
N THR A 285 17.89 -6.58 -0.34
CA THR A 285 18.76 -6.42 -1.51
C THR A 285 19.09 -4.95 -1.78
N LYS A 286 20.05 -4.76 -2.69
CA LYS A 286 20.56 -3.47 -3.16
C LYS A 286 20.59 -3.50 -4.68
N GLN A 287 21.34 -4.44 -5.26
CA GLN A 287 21.69 -4.51 -6.68
C GLN A 287 21.18 -5.77 -7.38
N SER A 288 20.68 -6.75 -6.65
CA SER A 288 20.10 -7.98 -7.21
C SER A 288 18.63 -7.82 -7.56
N SER A 289 18.20 -8.41 -8.67
CA SER A 289 16.80 -8.52 -9.04
C SER A 289 16.11 -9.60 -8.19
N VAL A 290 14.89 -9.32 -7.71
CA VAL A 290 14.06 -10.32 -7.04
C VAL A 290 12.66 -10.27 -7.63
N ASP A 291 12.11 -11.43 -8.00
CA ASP A 291 10.74 -11.59 -8.48
C ASP A 291 10.00 -12.65 -7.65
N ILE A 292 8.87 -12.27 -7.08
CA ILE A 292 8.05 -13.11 -6.19
C ILE A 292 6.69 -13.31 -6.86
N GLN A 293 6.35 -14.56 -7.16
CA GLN A 293 5.11 -14.94 -7.82
C GLN A 293 4.26 -15.77 -6.85
N VAL A 294 3.04 -15.35 -6.56
CA VAL A 294 2.13 -16.07 -5.65
C VAL A 294 0.78 -16.26 -6.33
N SER A 295 0.35 -17.50 -6.54
CA SER A 295 -0.92 -17.81 -7.18
C SER A 295 -1.76 -18.82 -6.40
N HIS A 296 -3.09 -18.62 -6.40
CA HIS A 296 -4.07 -19.59 -5.90
C HIS A 296 -3.82 -20.07 -4.46
N SER A 297 -3.24 -19.22 -3.62
CA SER A 297 -2.70 -19.58 -2.31
C SER A 297 -3.46 -18.90 -1.17
N SER A 298 -3.19 -19.29 0.08
CA SER A 298 -3.75 -18.61 1.25
C SER A 298 -2.75 -18.42 2.39
N PHE A 299 -2.96 -17.34 3.15
CA PHE A 299 -2.25 -17.01 4.37
C PHE A 299 -3.30 -16.84 5.47
N TYR A 300 -3.41 -17.84 6.35
CA TYR A 300 -4.51 -17.95 7.31
C TYR A 300 -3.99 -18.04 8.77
N GLN A 301 -4.63 -17.29 9.67
CA GLN A 301 -4.33 -17.30 11.11
C GLN A 301 -2.85 -17.07 11.44
N MET A 302 -2.23 -16.08 10.80
CA MET A 302 -0.87 -15.66 11.13
C MET A 302 -0.86 -14.49 12.11
N TYR A 303 -0.10 -14.60 13.20
CA TYR A 303 0.06 -13.54 14.18
C TYR A 303 1.54 -13.15 14.30
N PHE A 304 1.88 -11.96 13.85
CA PHE A 304 3.25 -11.42 13.80
C PHE A 304 3.68 -10.67 15.07
N GLY A 305 2.96 -10.89 16.18
CA GLY A 305 3.15 -10.14 17.43
C GLY A 305 2.51 -8.76 17.42
N SER A 306 2.28 -8.19 18.60
CA SER A 306 1.68 -6.86 18.78
C SER A 306 2.70 -5.83 19.28
N GLY A 307 3.93 -5.88 18.75
CA GLY A 307 5.12 -5.22 19.31
C GLY A 307 4.89 -3.78 19.80
N ALA A 308 5.46 -3.45 20.96
CA ALA A 308 5.36 -2.13 21.57
C ALA A 308 6.22 -1.08 20.83
N GLY A 309 5.84 -0.74 19.60
CA GLY A 309 6.51 0.22 18.72
C GLY A 309 5.95 0.19 17.30
N ASN A 310 6.72 0.71 16.35
CA ASN A 310 6.48 0.61 14.90
C ASN A 310 7.06 -0.69 14.33
N VAL A 311 7.04 -1.77 15.12
CA VAL A 311 7.75 -3.03 14.84
C VAL A 311 6.96 -3.83 13.81
N ALA A 312 7.44 -3.85 12.57
CA ALA A 312 6.78 -4.54 11.47
C ALA A 312 7.01 -6.06 11.56
N GLY A 313 5.93 -6.80 11.35
CA GLY A 313 5.98 -8.22 11.07
C GLY A 313 4.83 -8.57 10.15
N SER A 314 5.13 -9.32 9.09
CA SER A 314 4.35 -9.36 7.86
C SER A 314 4.52 -10.68 7.11
N VAL A 315 3.58 -11.00 6.20
CA VAL A 315 3.76 -12.14 5.28
C VAL A 315 4.98 -11.89 4.38
N PHE A 316 5.07 -10.72 3.76
CA PHE A 316 6.19 -10.29 2.94
C PHE A 316 6.85 -9.03 3.53
N ASN A 317 8.15 -9.09 3.83
CA ASN A 317 8.98 -7.96 4.24
C ASN A 317 10.09 -7.76 3.19
N LEU A 318 9.92 -6.79 2.31
CA LEU A 318 10.69 -6.65 1.07
C LEU A 318 11.44 -5.32 1.05
N GLN A 319 12.75 -5.34 1.24
CA GLN A 319 13.58 -4.14 1.29
C GLN A 319 14.57 -4.12 0.12
N SER A 320 14.51 -3.09 -0.72
CA SER A 320 15.53 -2.77 -1.71
C SER A 320 15.86 -1.29 -1.77
N SER A 321 17.12 -1.02 -2.10
CA SER A 321 17.69 0.33 -2.18
C SER A 321 18.10 0.79 -3.58
N GLN A 322 18.13 -0.08 -4.60
CA GLN A 322 18.43 0.34 -5.99
C GLN A 322 17.57 -0.35 -7.05
N ILE A 323 17.50 -1.69 -7.08
CA ILE A 323 16.64 -2.43 -8.03
C ILE A 323 15.32 -2.84 -7.36
N ALA A 324 14.20 -2.39 -7.91
CA ALA A 324 12.89 -2.67 -7.31
C ALA A 324 12.59 -4.18 -7.24
N ILE A 325 12.14 -4.66 -6.08
CA ILE A 325 11.66 -6.04 -5.90
C ILE A 325 10.28 -6.15 -6.55
N ASN A 326 10.09 -7.10 -7.45
CA ASN A 326 8.78 -7.37 -8.04
C ASN A 326 8.04 -8.41 -7.17
N ILE A 327 6.77 -8.13 -6.87
CA ILE A 327 5.87 -9.11 -6.26
C ILE A 327 4.50 -9.08 -6.95
N ASN A 328 4.10 -10.22 -7.48
CA ASN A 328 2.82 -10.41 -8.18
C ASN A 328 2.01 -11.51 -7.48
N VAL A 329 0.83 -11.14 -7.01
CA VAL A 329 -0.05 -11.96 -6.17
C VAL A 329 -1.40 -12.09 -6.85
N VAL A 330 -1.81 -13.31 -7.19
CA VAL A 330 -3.01 -13.59 -7.99
C VAL A 330 -3.90 -14.61 -7.28
N ASN A 331 -5.22 -14.40 -7.27
CA ASN A 331 -6.21 -15.35 -6.74
C ASN A 331 -5.88 -15.84 -5.31
N THR A 332 -5.34 -14.96 -4.47
CA THR A 332 -4.74 -15.32 -3.18
C THR A 332 -5.47 -14.65 -2.02
N SER A 333 -5.58 -15.33 -0.88
CA SER A 333 -6.34 -14.85 0.28
C SER A 333 -5.48 -14.61 1.53
N PHE A 334 -5.66 -13.45 2.16
CA PHE A 334 -5.02 -13.01 3.39
C PHE A 334 -6.09 -12.89 4.47
N VAL A 335 -6.16 -13.84 5.40
CA VAL A 335 -7.33 -14.05 6.25
C VAL A 335 -6.95 -14.26 7.72
N GLN A 336 -7.60 -13.52 8.62
CA GLN A 336 -7.33 -13.57 10.07
C GLN A 336 -5.86 -13.30 10.45
N LEU A 337 -5.14 -12.53 9.63
CA LEU A 337 -3.81 -12.04 9.98
C LEU A 337 -3.91 -11.05 11.15
N LYS A 338 -2.89 -11.04 12.01
CA LYS A 338 -2.76 -10.09 13.13
C LYS A 338 -1.34 -9.56 13.23
N GLY A 339 -1.17 -8.26 13.44
CA GLY A 339 0.15 -7.66 13.61
C GLY A 339 0.13 -6.13 13.70
N ALA A 340 1.26 -5.50 13.45
CA ALA A 340 1.40 -4.05 13.57
C ALA A 340 1.35 -3.31 12.22
N VAL A 341 2.37 -3.50 11.37
CA VAL A 341 2.67 -2.66 10.20
C VAL A 341 2.84 -3.53 8.96
N GLY A 342 2.25 -3.15 7.83
CA GLY A 342 2.40 -3.83 6.53
C GLY A 342 2.06 -5.32 6.58
N LEU A 343 0.98 -5.68 7.26
CA LEU A 343 0.67 -7.05 7.70
C LEU A 343 0.71 -8.12 6.59
N ALA A 344 0.24 -7.80 5.38
CA ALA A 344 0.41 -8.64 4.20
C ALA A 344 1.72 -8.29 3.47
N LEU A 345 1.97 -7.00 3.23
CA LEU A 345 3.19 -6.50 2.60
C LEU A 345 3.73 -5.28 3.36
N PHE A 346 4.98 -5.38 3.80
CA PHE A 346 5.81 -4.27 4.27
C PHE A 346 7.01 -4.14 3.34
N GLY A 347 7.34 -2.95 2.82
CA GLY A 347 8.52 -2.84 1.99
C GLY A 347 9.02 -1.45 1.60
N GLN A 348 10.23 -1.41 1.08
CA GLN A 348 10.87 -0.25 0.47
C GLN A 348 11.44 -0.67 -0.89
N GLY A 349 11.28 0.14 -1.94
CA GLY A 349 11.78 -0.23 -3.26
C GLY A 349 11.02 -1.42 -3.87
N VAL A 350 9.70 -1.45 -3.79
CA VAL A 350 8.86 -2.58 -4.23
C VAL A 350 7.95 -2.18 -5.38
N SER A 351 7.79 -3.08 -6.35
CA SER A 351 6.77 -3.05 -7.40
C SER A 351 5.78 -4.19 -7.13
N SER A 352 4.65 -3.88 -6.50
CA SER A 352 3.63 -4.85 -6.10
C SER A 352 2.42 -4.85 -7.03
N THR A 353 1.84 -6.03 -7.25
CA THR A 353 0.55 -6.21 -7.94
C THR A 353 -0.25 -7.28 -7.22
N PHE A 354 -1.48 -6.94 -6.83
CA PHE A 354 -2.45 -7.86 -6.25
C PHE A 354 -3.67 -7.89 -7.17
N THR A 355 -3.96 -9.06 -7.74
CA THR A 355 -5.07 -9.29 -8.68
C THR A 355 -6.00 -10.36 -8.13
N SER A 356 -7.31 -10.09 -8.11
CA SER A 356 -8.33 -11.05 -7.63
C SER A 356 -8.07 -11.57 -6.20
N CYS A 357 -7.45 -10.74 -5.36
CA CYS A 357 -7.06 -11.12 -4.00
C CYS A 357 -8.14 -10.79 -2.97
N THR A 358 -8.20 -11.56 -1.88
CA THR A 358 -9.15 -11.35 -0.77
C THR A 358 -8.42 -11.03 0.52
N PHE A 359 -8.76 -9.92 1.16
CA PHE A 359 -8.27 -9.50 2.47
C PHE A 359 -9.45 -9.48 3.45
N ASN A 360 -9.56 -10.47 4.34
CA ASN A 360 -10.74 -10.65 5.20
C ASN A 360 -10.41 -10.84 6.69
N ASN A 361 -11.12 -10.11 7.56
CA ASN A 361 -11.03 -10.25 9.02
C ASN A 361 -9.61 -10.07 9.60
N ASN A 362 -8.76 -9.27 8.96
CA ASN A 362 -7.41 -9.00 9.45
C ASN A 362 -7.41 -7.87 10.48
N ASN A 363 -6.45 -7.88 11.40
CA ASN A 363 -6.30 -6.87 12.44
C ASN A 363 -4.84 -6.36 12.49
N ALA A 364 -4.59 -5.24 11.83
CA ALA A 364 -3.33 -4.52 11.89
C ALA A 364 -3.47 -3.32 12.83
N LYS A 365 -2.40 -2.98 13.56
CA LYS A 365 -2.36 -1.72 14.32
C LYS A 365 -2.30 -0.49 13.41
N TYR A 366 -1.54 -0.60 12.31
CA TYR A 366 -1.28 0.48 11.36
C TYR A 366 -1.82 0.15 9.97
N SER A 367 -1.27 -0.88 9.32
CA SER A 367 -1.44 -1.07 7.87
C SER A 367 -1.47 -2.53 7.45
N LEU A 368 -2.25 -2.85 6.40
CA LEU A 368 -2.21 -4.17 5.75
C LEU A 368 -1.16 -4.22 4.63
N ILE A 369 -1.10 -3.17 3.83
CA ILE A 369 -0.05 -2.93 2.83
C ILE A 369 0.62 -1.62 3.21
N GLN A 370 1.93 -1.64 3.43
CA GLN A 370 2.71 -0.45 3.66
C GLN A 370 4.01 -0.47 2.87
N THR A 371 4.18 0.54 2.03
CA THR A 371 5.31 0.64 1.12
C THR A 371 5.89 2.05 1.07
N ASP A 372 7.21 2.15 0.95
CA ASP A 372 7.93 3.41 0.71
C ASP A 372 8.79 3.30 -0.57
N TYR A 373 8.99 4.39 -1.30
CA TYR A 373 9.72 4.40 -2.59
C TYR A 373 9.28 3.26 -3.50
N SER A 374 7.97 3.15 -3.76
CA SER A 374 7.35 1.93 -4.32
C SER A 374 6.28 2.22 -5.37
N PHE A 375 5.80 1.16 -6.02
CA PHE A 375 4.70 1.13 -6.98
C PHE A 375 3.75 -0.02 -6.61
N ASN A 376 2.44 0.23 -6.57
CA ASN A 376 1.44 -0.76 -6.16
C ASN A 376 0.25 -0.74 -7.12
N GLN A 377 -0.26 -1.93 -7.46
CA GLN A 377 -1.50 -2.13 -8.18
C GLN A 377 -2.41 -3.08 -7.41
N ILE A 378 -3.67 -2.69 -7.20
CA ILE A 378 -4.71 -3.49 -6.54
C ILE A 378 -5.88 -3.59 -7.51
N ILE A 379 -6.14 -4.79 -8.03
CA ILE A 379 -7.05 -5.03 -9.15
C ILE A 379 -7.99 -6.17 -8.77
N ASP A 380 -9.30 -6.02 -9.00
CA ASP A 380 -10.33 -7.04 -8.74
C ASP A 380 -10.34 -7.57 -7.28
N CYS A 381 -9.88 -6.77 -6.31
CA CYS A 381 -9.67 -7.22 -4.94
C CYS A 381 -10.90 -7.00 -4.03
N SER A 382 -11.10 -7.91 -3.07
CA SER A 382 -12.11 -7.79 -2.01
C SER A 382 -11.45 -7.53 -0.66
N ILE A 383 -11.74 -6.37 -0.05
CA ILE A 383 -11.16 -5.88 1.20
C ILE A 383 -12.31 -5.76 2.22
N THR A 384 -12.50 -6.80 3.05
CA THR A 384 -13.69 -6.92 3.92
C THR A 384 -13.37 -7.10 5.40
N ASN A 385 -14.09 -6.40 6.29
CA ASN A 385 -14.02 -6.57 7.75
C ASN A 385 -12.62 -6.41 8.37
N ASN A 386 -11.70 -5.69 7.73
CA ASN A 386 -10.36 -5.47 8.26
C ASN A 386 -10.37 -4.34 9.30
N VAL A 387 -9.47 -4.42 10.28
CA VAL A 387 -9.26 -3.36 11.28
C VAL A 387 -7.82 -2.86 11.17
N ALA A 388 -7.63 -1.57 10.84
CA ALA A 388 -6.33 -0.92 10.68
C ALA A 388 -6.45 0.62 10.66
N LEU A 389 -5.38 1.37 10.94
CA LEU A 389 -5.35 2.82 10.70
C LEU A 389 -5.49 3.15 9.19
N SER A 390 -4.87 2.32 8.35
CA SER A 390 -5.04 2.32 6.90
C SER A 390 -5.05 0.90 6.35
N PHE A 391 -5.72 0.65 5.22
CA PHE A 391 -5.55 -0.60 4.50
C PHE A 391 -4.26 -0.53 3.66
N ILE A 392 -4.16 0.48 2.78
CA ILE A 392 -2.94 0.82 2.02
C ILE A 392 -2.37 2.11 2.60
N PHE A 393 -1.09 2.07 2.97
CA PHE A 393 -0.29 3.24 3.33
C PHE A 393 0.95 3.29 2.44
N SER A 394 0.93 4.10 1.38
CA SER A 394 2.08 4.25 0.48
C SER A 394 2.67 5.65 0.57
N LEU A 395 3.98 5.72 0.78
CA LEU A 395 4.77 6.93 0.67
C LEU A 395 5.70 6.82 -0.54
N ASN A 396 6.01 7.98 -1.13
CA ASN A 396 7.02 8.18 -2.17
C ASN A 396 6.89 7.22 -3.37
N GLN A 397 6.42 7.72 -4.50
CA GLN A 397 6.40 6.92 -5.72
C GLN A 397 7.84 6.71 -6.26
N LEU A 398 8.13 5.52 -6.80
CA LEU A 398 9.37 5.29 -7.57
C LEU A 398 9.45 6.30 -8.72
N LEU A 399 10.54 7.07 -8.78
CA LEU A 399 10.73 8.23 -9.67
C LEU A 399 10.54 7.95 -11.17
N THR A 400 10.54 6.69 -11.58
CA THR A 400 10.42 6.21 -12.97
C THR A 400 9.08 5.50 -13.26
N SER A 401 8.17 5.42 -12.28
CA SER A 401 7.00 4.52 -12.34
C SER A 401 5.73 5.17 -12.89
N LYS A 402 4.82 4.30 -13.37
CA LYS A 402 3.43 4.62 -13.71
C LYS A 402 2.66 5.04 -12.43
N PRO A 403 1.51 5.75 -12.53
CA PRO A 403 0.64 5.98 -11.37
C PRO A 403 0.31 4.68 -10.63
N GLN A 404 0.26 4.76 -9.31
CA GLN A 404 -0.32 3.73 -8.44
C GLN A 404 -1.76 3.44 -8.93
N LEU A 405 -2.26 2.22 -8.78
CA LEU A 405 -3.58 1.83 -9.29
C LEU A 405 -4.40 1.08 -8.24
N ILE A 406 -5.65 1.50 -8.05
CA ILE A 406 -6.72 0.69 -7.44
C ILE A 406 -7.85 0.62 -8.47
N GLN A 407 -8.21 -0.58 -8.92
CA GLN A 407 -9.22 -0.77 -9.95
C GLN A 407 -10.18 -1.90 -9.61
N ASN A 408 -11.47 -1.73 -9.92
CA ASN A 408 -12.53 -2.75 -9.81
C ASN A 408 -12.55 -3.50 -8.46
N SER A 409 -12.19 -2.80 -7.38
CA SER A 409 -11.99 -3.38 -6.05
C SER A 409 -13.10 -2.94 -5.10
N VAL A 410 -13.35 -3.72 -4.06
CA VAL A 410 -14.46 -3.50 -3.12
C VAL A 410 -13.94 -3.43 -1.68
N PHE A 411 -14.19 -2.32 -1.01
CA PHE A 411 -13.86 -2.07 0.39
C PHE A 411 -15.15 -2.06 1.23
N THR A 412 -15.33 -3.05 2.10
CA THR A 412 -16.58 -3.23 2.86
C THR A 412 -16.37 -3.51 4.35
N ASN A 413 -17.13 -2.82 5.21
CA ASN A 413 -17.17 -3.04 6.67
C ASN A 413 -15.82 -2.90 7.41
N ASN A 414 -14.85 -2.18 6.83
CA ASN A 414 -13.52 -2.03 7.43
C ASN A 414 -13.53 -0.93 8.52
N ARG A 415 -12.71 -1.05 9.58
CA ARG A 415 -12.75 -0.19 10.78
C ARG A 415 -11.37 0.34 11.19
N MET A 416 -11.31 1.49 11.86
CA MET A 416 -10.05 2.11 12.29
C MET A 416 -9.73 1.99 13.80
N TYR A 417 -8.45 2.17 14.10
CA TYR A 417 -7.93 2.52 15.42
C TYR A 417 -7.49 3.99 15.49
N GLY A 418 -8.42 4.94 15.58
CA GLY A 418 -8.10 6.37 15.63
C GLY A 418 -8.14 7.05 14.25
N THR A 419 -7.26 8.02 13.99
CA THR A 419 -7.29 8.86 12.78
C THR A 419 -6.46 8.29 11.64
N GLY A 420 -7.08 7.98 10.50
CA GLY A 420 -6.44 7.45 9.30
C GLY A 420 -7.40 7.41 8.11
N SER A 421 -7.13 6.55 7.13
CA SER A 421 -8.00 6.32 5.96
C SER A 421 -7.74 4.95 5.33
N LEU A 422 -8.73 4.32 4.70
CA LEU A 422 -8.53 3.03 3.99
C LEU A 422 -7.38 3.11 3.00
N VAL A 423 -7.39 4.15 2.18
CA VAL A 423 -6.39 4.42 1.16
C VAL A 423 -5.65 5.70 1.53
N TYR A 424 -4.35 5.59 1.78
CA TYR A 424 -3.45 6.72 2.00
C TYR A 424 -2.30 6.71 1.00
N PHE A 425 -2.14 7.81 0.26
CA PHE A 425 -1.02 8.03 -0.65
C PHE A 425 -0.36 9.40 -0.39
N GLY A 426 0.92 9.37 -0.03
CA GLY A 426 1.79 10.55 0.08
C GLY A 426 2.86 10.59 -1.01
N ASN A 427 3.17 11.78 -1.52
CA ASN A 427 4.25 12.01 -2.50
C ASN A 427 4.15 11.09 -3.75
N SER A 428 2.92 10.81 -4.21
CA SER A 428 2.62 9.80 -5.23
C SER A 428 1.42 10.22 -6.09
N GLN A 429 1.36 9.79 -7.35
CA GLN A 429 0.14 9.80 -8.15
C GLN A 429 -0.61 8.46 -7.97
N ILE A 430 -1.91 8.53 -7.69
CA ILE A 430 -2.82 7.38 -7.60
C ILE A 430 -3.99 7.54 -8.58
N ILE A 431 -4.37 6.46 -9.24
CA ILE A 431 -5.64 6.30 -9.95
C ILE A 431 -6.51 5.31 -9.17
N ILE A 432 -7.71 5.73 -8.79
CA ILE A 432 -8.77 4.89 -8.25
C ILE A 432 -9.89 4.86 -9.27
N ASP A 433 -10.21 3.70 -9.82
CA ASP A 433 -11.16 3.54 -10.92
C ASP A 433 -12.15 2.41 -10.65
N THR A 434 -13.44 2.64 -10.92
CA THR A 434 -14.51 1.61 -10.80
C THR A 434 -14.50 0.90 -9.43
N THR A 435 -14.17 1.62 -8.35
CA THR A 435 -13.93 1.04 -7.01
C THR A 435 -15.10 1.36 -6.08
N GLN A 436 -15.47 0.42 -5.22
CA GLN A 436 -16.61 0.56 -4.30
C GLN A 436 -16.14 0.65 -2.85
N PHE A 437 -16.64 1.65 -2.11
CA PHE A 437 -16.42 1.85 -0.69
C PHE A 437 -17.78 1.79 0.02
N TYR A 438 -18.06 0.68 0.70
CA TYR A 438 -19.35 0.37 1.31
C TYR A 438 -19.29 0.20 2.83
N ASN A 439 -20.09 0.95 3.59
CA ASN A 439 -20.26 0.77 5.04
C ASN A 439 -18.94 0.75 5.82
N ASN A 440 -18.02 1.66 5.50
CA ASN A 440 -16.77 1.83 6.23
C ASN A 440 -16.92 3.02 7.20
N PRO A 441 -16.89 2.81 8.52
CA PRO A 441 -16.89 3.90 9.50
C PRO A 441 -15.50 4.59 9.59
N MET A 442 -15.02 5.12 8.45
CA MET A 442 -13.74 5.81 8.32
C MET A 442 -13.59 6.58 7.00
N PRO A 443 -12.63 7.52 6.90
CA PRO A 443 -12.23 8.10 5.63
C PRO A 443 -11.80 7.03 4.63
N SER A 444 -12.35 7.11 3.42
CA SER A 444 -12.08 6.14 2.37
C SER A 444 -10.79 6.46 1.64
N VAL A 445 -10.55 7.72 1.30
CA VAL A 445 -9.36 8.13 0.53
C VAL A 445 -8.73 9.39 1.10
N TRP A 446 -7.42 9.37 1.32
CA TRP A 446 -6.60 10.51 1.69
C TRP A 446 -5.38 10.59 0.76
N ILE A 447 -5.25 11.70 0.04
CA ILE A 447 -4.12 11.98 -0.85
C ILE A 447 -3.40 13.24 -0.33
N ALA A 448 -2.07 13.18 -0.21
CA ALA A 448 -1.22 14.28 0.24
C ALA A 448 0.00 14.45 -0.68
N ASN A 449 0.42 15.70 -0.94
CA ASN A 449 1.63 16.02 -1.72
C ASN A 449 1.73 15.30 -3.10
N SER A 450 0.61 15.04 -3.78
CA SER A 450 0.64 14.39 -5.09
C SER A 450 1.27 15.30 -6.18
N PRO A 451 1.92 14.75 -7.22
CA PRO A 451 2.63 15.56 -8.22
C PRO A 451 1.76 16.62 -8.90
N ALA A 452 2.15 17.89 -8.79
CA ALA A 452 1.36 19.02 -9.31
C ALA A 452 1.02 18.90 -10.81
N ASN A 453 1.93 18.34 -11.62
CA ASN A 453 1.76 18.18 -13.07
C ASN A 453 0.93 16.93 -13.47
N GLN A 454 0.61 16.04 -12.53
CA GLN A 454 -0.08 14.77 -12.80
C GLN A 454 -1.08 14.48 -11.67
N PRO A 455 -2.35 14.93 -11.80
CA PRO A 455 -3.33 14.80 -10.74
C PRO A 455 -3.58 13.34 -10.38
N SER A 456 -3.74 13.07 -9.09
CA SER A 456 -4.33 11.81 -8.64
C SER A 456 -5.82 11.81 -9.00
N THR A 457 -6.31 10.72 -9.55
CA THR A 457 -7.67 10.65 -10.12
C THR A 457 -8.50 9.61 -9.39
N ILE A 458 -9.72 9.97 -8.98
CA ILE A 458 -10.74 9.08 -8.46
C ILE A 458 -11.91 9.14 -9.44
N GLN A 459 -12.25 8.02 -10.08
CA GLN A 459 -13.26 8.01 -11.13
C GLN A 459 -14.14 6.76 -11.13
N ASN A 460 -15.36 6.90 -11.66
CA ASN A 460 -16.33 5.82 -11.82
C ASN A 460 -16.62 5.03 -10.52
N SER A 461 -16.31 5.62 -9.36
CA SER A 461 -16.25 4.94 -8.07
C SER A 461 -17.47 5.30 -7.21
N GLN A 462 -17.84 4.37 -6.33
CA GLN A 462 -19.04 4.48 -5.50
C GLN A 462 -18.64 4.56 -4.02
N PHE A 463 -19.14 5.57 -3.33
CA PHE A 463 -19.02 5.74 -1.89
C PHE A 463 -20.41 5.64 -1.29
N LYS A 464 -20.70 4.54 -0.60
CA LYS A 464 -22.04 4.26 -0.10
C LYS A 464 -22.09 3.85 1.38
N ASP A 465 -23.05 4.40 2.11
CA ASP A 465 -23.37 4.10 3.51
C ASP A 465 -22.14 4.24 4.46
N ASN A 466 -21.14 5.07 4.14
CA ASN A 466 -19.95 5.28 4.99
C ASN A 466 -20.20 6.35 6.05
N ASP A 467 -19.48 6.27 7.18
CA ASP A 467 -19.62 7.15 8.37
C ASP A 467 -18.23 7.64 8.81
N ALA A 468 -17.89 8.91 8.58
CA ALA A 468 -16.51 9.40 8.78
C ALA A 468 -16.41 10.89 9.14
N ASP A 469 -15.22 11.38 9.47
CA ASP A 469 -15.01 12.83 9.50
C ASP A 469 -15.08 13.44 8.09
N TYR A 470 -14.58 12.71 7.10
CA TYR A 470 -14.65 13.00 5.67
C TYR A 470 -14.54 11.70 4.85
N ILE A 471 -15.12 11.62 3.66
CA ILE A 471 -15.04 10.42 2.79
C ILE A 471 -13.79 10.47 1.92
N VAL A 472 -13.51 11.63 1.32
CA VAL A 472 -12.32 11.90 0.49
C VAL A 472 -11.62 13.17 0.99
N LEU A 473 -10.31 13.10 1.24
CA LEU A 473 -9.48 14.24 1.61
C LEU A 473 -8.35 14.47 0.59
N ALA A 474 -8.38 15.65 -0.03
CA ALA A 474 -7.25 16.26 -0.73
C ALA A 474 -6.48 17.14 0.27
N ALA A 475 -5.40 16.61 0.84
CA ALA A 475 -4.59 17.32 1.83
C ALA A 475 -3.51 18.20 1.17
N SER A 476 -2.74 18.90 2.01
CA SER A 476 -1.74 19.89 1.59
C SER A 476 -0.83 19.38 0.46
N GLY A 477 -0.57 20.27 -0.50
CA GLY A 477 0.31 20.00 -1.64
C GLY A 477 -0.23 19.00 -2.66
N SER A 478 -1.46 18.50 -2.52
CA SER A 478 -2.05 17.56 -3.49
C SER A 478 -2.72 18.25 -4.67
N ASN A 479 -2.72 17.58 -5.82
CA ASN A 479 -3.57 17.83 -6.97
C ASN A 479 -4.45 16.60 -7.21
N VAL A 480 -5.77 16.75 -7.06
CA VAL A 480 -6.74 15.65 -7.04
C VAL A 480 -7.92 15.95 -7.97
N LYS A 481 -8.33 14.94 -8.75
CA LYS A 481 -9.48 15.01 -9.65
C LYS A 481 -10.49 13.91 -9.30
N LEU A 482 -11.74 14.29 -9.04
CA LEU A 482 -12.88 13.39 -8.91
C LEU A 482 -13.73 13.51 -10.19
N THR A 483 -14.03 12.40 -10.86
CA THR A 483 -14.86 12.41 -12.09
C THR A 483 -15.83 11.24 -12.14
N SER A 484 -17.12 11.49 -12.37
CA SER A 484 -18.14 10.42 -12.51
C SER A 484 -18.23 9.50 -11.28
N ASN A 485 -18.17 10.06 -10.06
CA ASN A 485 -18.33 9.29 -8.82
C ASN A 485 -19.72 9.52 -8.21
N ASP A 486 -20.20 8.48 -7.53
CA ASP A 486 -21.48 8.44 -6.83
C ASP A 486 -21.24 8.38 -5.31
N PHE A 487 -21.87 9.30 -4.58
CA PHE A 487 -21.90 9.35 -3.13
C PHE A 487 -23.36 9.15 -2.69
N THR A 488 -23.69 7.98 -2.14
CA THR A 488 -25.05 7.63 -1.73
C THR A 488 -25.12 7.30 -0.23
N GLY A 489 -25.98 7.98 0.53
CA GLY A 489 -26.29 7.59 1.91
C GLY A 489 -25.15 7.72 2.93
N ASN A 490 -24.10 8.50 2.64
CA ASN A 490 -22.97 8.67 3.56
C ASN A 490 -23.29 9.71 4.66
N GLU A 491 -22.77 9.48 5.86
CA GLU A 491 -22.78 10.44 6.98
C GLU A 491 -21.36 10.97 7.19
N ALA A 492 -21.20 12.29 7.42
CA ALA A 492 -19.88 12.83 7.75
C ALA A 492 -19.88 14.09 8.62
N ASN A 493 -18.93 14.17 9.57
CA ASN A 493 -18.85 15.25 10.56
C ASN A 493 -18.33 16.59 9.99
N THR A 494 -17.36 16.55 9.05
CA THR A 494 -16.74 17.76 8.48
C THR A 494 -17.26 18.02 7.07
N GLY A 495 -17.25 16.98 6.23
CA GLY A 495 -17.87 17.01 4.91
C GLY A 495 -17.45 15.82 4.05
N LEU A 496 -18.26 15.46 3.04
CA LEU A 496 -17.99 14.28 2.20
C LEU A 496 -16.63 14.40 1.49
N ILE A 497 -16.36 15.58 0.92
CA ILE A 497 -15.12 15.90 0.25
C ILE A 497 -14.46 17.07 1.00
N ALA A 498 -13.21 16.89 1.42
CA ALA A 498 -12.41 17.88 2.10
C ALA A 498 -11.18 18.29 1.28
N ALA A 499 -10.85 19.59 1.29
CA ALA A 499 -9.68 20.16 0.63
C ALA A 499 -8.90 21.06 1.59
N SER A 500 -7.58 20.86 1.74
CA SER A 500 -6.71 21.75 2.53
C SER A 500 -5.43 22.03 1.75
N ASP A 501 -5.17 23.30 1.43
CA ASP A 501 -3.95 23.74 0.74
C ASP A 501 -3.61 22.92 -0.52
N SER A 502 -4.64 22.58 -1.29
CA SER A 502 -4.62 21.63 -2.40
C SER A 502 -5.26 22.19 -3.68
N VAL A 503 -5.06 21.50 -4.80
CA VAL A 503 -5.84 21.69 -6.04
C VAL A 503 -6.84 20.54 -6.14
N LEU A 504 -8.12 20.85 -6.34
CA LEU A 504 -9.21 19.88 -6.42
C LEU A 504 -10.11 20.17 -7.62
N SER A 505 -10.40 19.16 -8.43
CA SER A 505 -11.35 19.24 -9.55
C SER A 505 -12.46 18.22 -9.34
N LEU A 506 -13.70 18.69 -9.27
CA LEU A 506 -14.91 17.90 -9.12
C LEU A 506 -15.72 17.99 -10.42
N THR A 507 -16.02 16.84 -11.04
CA THR A 507 -16.68 16.80 -12.35
C THR A 507 -17.68 15.65 -12.42
N LEU A 508 -18.92 15.90 -12.83
CA LEU A 508 -19.94 14.85 -13.02
C LEU A 508 -20.17 13.99 -11.76
N LEU A 509 -20.30 14.62 -10.58
CA LEU A 509 -20.50 13.89 -9.32
C LEU A 509 -21.98 13.83 -8.95
N THR A 510 -22.44 12.68 -8.48
CA THR A 510 -23.80 12.50 -7.96
C THR A 510 -23.77 12.35 -6.44
N PHE A 511 -24.65 13.05 -5.75
CA PHE A 511 -24.87 12.94 -4.31
C PHE A 511 -26.34 12.57 -4.07
N ASP A 512 -26.63 11.37 -3.54
CA ASP A 512 -27.99 10.97 -3.14
C ASP A 512 -28.08 10.71 -1.63
N SER A 513 -29.05 11.36 -0.96
CA SER A 513 -29.45 11.06 0.41
C SER A 513 -28.31 11.09 1.45
N ASN A 514 -27.29 11.95 1.26
CA ASN A 514 -26.17 12.07 2.19
C ASN A 514 -26.52 13.01 3.36
N GLN A 515 -25.83 12.82 4.50
CA GLN A 515 -26.01 13.59 5.73
C GLN A 515 -24.69 14.27 6.16
N ALA A 516 -24.23 15.23 5.36
CA ALA A 516 -23.01 15.99 5.61
C ALA A 516 -22.93 17.25 4.75
N THR A 517 -22.02 18.17 5.10
CA THR A 517 -21.55 19.18 4.13
C THR A 517 -20.95 18.47 2.91
N ILE A 518 -21.29 18.87 1.68
CA ILE A 518 -20.77 18.18 0.48
C ILE A 518 -19.28 18.48 0.27
N LEU A 519 -18.91 19.77 0.27
CA LEU A 519 -17.54 20.24 0.11
C LEU A 519 -17.11 21.13 1.29
N SER A 520 -16.08 20.71 2.01
CA SER A 520 -15.41 21.53 3.03
C SER A 520 -14.01 21.94 2.54
N THR A 521 -13.67 23.23 2.63
CA THR A 521 -12.33 23.72 2.24
C THR A 521 -11.69 24.59 3.33
N ASN A 522 -10.37 24.41 3.48
CA ASN A 522 -9.55 25.16 4.42
C ASN A 522 -8.22 25.56 3.76
N GLY A 523 -7.57 26.61 4.30
CA GLY A 523 -6.32 27.13 3.77
C GLY A 523 -6.44 27.54 2.30
N THR A 524 -5.33 27.56 1.58
CA THR A 524 -5.27 28.09 0.19
C THR A 524 -5.68 27.05 -0.85
N ALA A 525 -6.76 26.30 -0.60
CA ALA A 525 -7.29 25.34 -1.55
C ALA A 525 -7.88 26.04 -2.79
N ASN A 526 -7.68 25.44 -3.96
CA ASN A 526 -8.23 25.88 -5.24
C ASN A 526 -9.12 24.77 -5.79
N VAL A 527 -10.44 24.99 -5.78
CA VAL A 527 -11.44 23.99 -6.19
C VAL A 527 -12.16 24.43 -7.47
N SER A 528 -12.27 23.52 -8.43
CA SER A 528 -13.13 23.65 -9.60
C SER A 528 -14.27 22.66 -9.53
N VAL A 529 -15.49 23.09 -9.84
CA VAL A 529 -16.73 22.31 -9.71
C VAL A 529 -17.54 22.41 -11.00
N ASP A 530 -17.93 21.26 -11.57
CA ASP A 530 -18.68 21.16 -12.83
C ASP A 530 -19.59 19.92 -12.86
N GLY A 531 -20.82 20.05 -13.37
CA GLY A 531 -21.74 18.92 -13.57
C GLY A 531 -22.16 18.18 -12.28
N ILE A 532 -22.32 18.86 -11.15
CA ILE A 532 -22.79 18.22 -9.90
C ILE A 532 -24.30 17.99 -9.94
N VAL A 533 -24.75 16.84 -9.46
CA VAL A 533 -26.17 16.49 -9.28
C VAL A 533 -26.43 16.12 -7.82
N MET A 534 -27.41 16.75 -7.18
CA MET A 534 -27.80 16.45 -5.79
C MET A 534 -29.26 16.00 -5.69
N ASN A 535 -29.48 14.78 -5.20
CA ASN A 535 -30.78 14.18 -4.95
C ASN A 535 -30.98 14.00 -3.44
N ASN A 536 -32.15 14.37 -2.93
CA ASN A 536 -32.63 14.07 -1.55
C ASN A 536 -31.65 14.36 -0.39
N SER A 537 -30.60 15.15 -0.60
CA SER A 537 -29.48 15.29 0.35
C SER A 537 -29.73 16.36 1.43
N GLY A 538 -30.94 16.33 2.01
CA GLY A 538 -31.41 17.09 3.17
C GLY A 538 -31.22 18.61 3.13
N ASP A 539 -31.38 19.25 4.31
CA ASP A 539 -31.07 20.68 4.53
C ASP A 539 -29.56 20.91 4.72
N PHE A 540 -28.70 20.11 4.08
CA PHE A 540 -27.26 20.12 4.33
C PHE A 540 -26.53 21.17 3.48
N LYS A 541 -25.38 21.65 4.00
CA LYS A 541 -24.59 22.67 3.33
C LYS A 541 -23.92 22.11 2.08
N PHE A 542 -24.03 22.80 0.95
CA PHE A 542 -23.27 22.41 -0.23
C PHE A 542 -21.78 22.72 -0.04
N ILE A 543 -21.46 23.91 0.46
CA ILE A 543 -20.08 24.39 0.64
C ILE A 543 -19.91 24.98 2.05
N ASP A 544 -18.84 24.61 2.74
CA ASP A 544 -18.25 25.38 3.84
C ASP A 544 -16.79 25.72 3.52
N CYS A 545 -16.51 27.00 3.33
CA CYS A 545 -15.27 27.48 2.69
C CYS A 545 -14.53 28.50 3.57
N THR A 546 -13.26 28.21 3.86
CA THR A 546 -12.37 29.08 4.65
C THR A 546 -11.07 29.35 3.91
N SER A 547 -10.78 30.62 3.59
CA SER A 547 -9.54 31.10 2.95
C SER A 547 -9.20 30.49 1.57
N SER A 548 -10.16 29.82 0.93
CA SER A 548 -10.00 29.07 -0.32
C SER A 548 -10.63 29.79 -1.52
N THR A 549 -10.26 29.40 -2.74
CA THR A 549 -10.93 29.82 -3.98
C THR A 549 -11.72 28.66 -4.59
N ILE A 550 -13.00 28.89 -4.88
CA ILE A 550 -13.90 27.91 -5.50
C ILE A 550 -14.47 28.51 -6.80
N THR A 551 -14.33 27.78 -7.90
CA THR A 551 -14.94 28.12 -9.20
C THR A 551 -16.01 27.09 -9.53
N ILE A 552 -17.25 27.54 -9.75
CA ILE A 552 -18.39 26.70 -10.12
C ILE A 552 -18.78 27.07 -11.54
N SER A 553 -18.75 26.09 -12.44
CA SER A 553 -19.03 26.22 -13.87
C SER A 553 -20.00 25.14 -14.35
N GLY A 554 -20.56 25.31 -15.55
CA GLY A 554 -21.48 24.35 -16.16
C GLY A 554 -22.87 24.32 -15.52
N GLU A 555 -23.68 23.37 -15.95
CA GLU A 555 -25.00 23.10 -15.37
C GLU A 555 -24.82 22.21 -14.14
N ASN A 556 -25.28 22.67 -12.97
CA ASN A 556 -25.22 21.92 -11.73
C ASN A 556 -26.61 21.95 -11.08
N ASP A 557 -27.08 20.79 -10.65
CA ASP A 557 -28.37 20.63 -9.97
C ASP A 557 -28.16 20.78 -8.45
N ILE A 558 -28.23 22.04 -8.00
CA ILE A 558 -27.91 22.52 -6.65
C ILE A 558 -29.08 23.43 -6.21
N GLU A 559 -30.29 22.87 -6.08
CA GLU A 559 -31.44 23.63 -5.58
C GLU A 559 -31.30 23.94 -4.08
N ASP A 560 -31.68 25.17 -3.68
CA ASP A 560 -31.82 25.70 -2.30
C ASP A 560 -30.70 25.41 -1.27
N SER A 561 -29.49 25.05 -1.72
CA SER A 561 -28.43 24.58 -0.82
C SER A 561 -27.65 25.71 -0.12
N GLU A 562 -27.40 25.57 1.19
CA GLU A 562 -26.67 26.57 1.97
C GLU A 562 -25.17 26.64 1.59
N ILE A 563 -24.64 27.85 1.40
CA ILE A 563 -23.21 28.12 1.19
C ILE A 563 -22.67 28.95 2.35
N SER A 564 -21.82 28.33 3.16
CA SER A 564 -21.10 28.95 4.26
C SER A 564 -19.75 29.47 3.78
N CYS A 565 -19.58 30.79 3.75
CA CYS A 565 -18.30 31.43 3.44
C CYS A 565 -17.74 32.10 4.70
N GLN A 566 -16.58 31.63 5.14
CA GLN A 566 -15.80 32.23 6.23
C GLN A 566 -14.74 33.18 5.65
N GLN A 567 -13.84 33.64 6.51
CA GLN A 567 -12.86 34.67 6.17
C GLN A 567 -12.00 34.27 4.94
N ASP A 568 -11.85 35.23 4.03
CA ASP A 568 -11.04 35.17 2.81
C ASP A 568 -11.43 34.03 1.82
N CYS A 569 -12.65 33.49 1.93
CA CYS A 569 -13.23 32.64 0.89
C CYS A 569 -13.64 33.45 -0.35
N SER A 570 -13.30 32.94 -1.55
CA SER A 570 -13.71 33.51 -2.84
C SER A 570 -14.47 32.47 -3.67
N ILE A 571 -15.75 32.74 -3.97
CA ILE A 571 -16.56 31.88 -4.85
C ILE A 571 -16.86 32.61 -6.15
N THR A 572 -16.49 32.01 -7.27
CA THR A 572 -16.84 32.45 -8.62
C THR A 572 -17.90 31.52 -9.20
N SER A 573 -19.13 32.01 -9.35
CA SER A 573 -20.27 31.27 -9.93
C SER A 573 -21.21 32.26 -10.64
N THR A 574 -22.05 31.74 -11.55
CA THR A 574 -23.10 32.50 -12.25
C THR A 574 -24.39 32.63 -11.46
N SER A 575 -24.68 31.66 -10.57
CA SER A 575 -25.95 31.53 -9.83
C SER A 575 -25.77 31.59 -8.32
N LEU A 576 -24.59 31.22 -7.81
CA LEU A 576 -24.31 31.10 -6.38
C LEU A 576 -23.45 32.26 -5.89
N SER A 577 -23.74 32.76 -4.70
CA SER A 577 -22.93 33.78 -4.03
C SER A 577 -22.79 33.44 -2.56
N CYS A 578 -21.66 33.79 -1.97
CA CYS A 578 -21.51 33.72 -0.51
C CYS A 578 -22.64 34.51 0.15
N THR A 579 -23.49 33.84 0.94
CA THR A 579 -24.24 34.55 1.97
C THR A 579 -23.21 35.05 2.97
N SER A 580 -22.79 36.31 2.82
CA SER A 580 -21.93 36.96 3.79
C SER A 580 -22.60 36.85 5.15
N SER A 581 -22.04 36.01 6.03
CA SER A 581 -22.52 35.92 7.41
C SER A 581 -22.43 37.33 7.97
N ASP A 582 -23.59 37.97 8.15
CA ASP A 582 -23.67 39.41 8.40
C ASP A 582 -22.78 39.71 9.60
N SER A 583 -21.66 40.40 9.36
CA SER A 583 -20.70 40.74 10.40
C SER A 583 -21.40 41.78 11.26
N SER A 584 -22.15 41.29 12.24
CA SER A 584 -23.19 42.07 12.90
C SER A 584 -22.52 43.22 13.62
N SER A 585 -22.51 44.38 12.96
CA SER A 585 -21.86 45.58 13.48
C SER A 585 -22.38 45.82 14.89
N ASP A 586 -21.45 45.99 15.82
CA ASP A 586 -21.63 45.75 17.25
C ASP A 586 -22.60 46.77 17.89
N LYS A 587 -23.90 46.60 17.64
CA LYS A 587 -24.96 47.10 18.51
C LYS A 587 -25.02 46.21 19.73
N SER A 588 -24.12 46.52 20.66
CA SER A 588 -24.09 46.10 22.06
C SER A 588 -25.48 45.71 22.60
N LYS A 589 -25.84 44.43 22.38
CA LYS A 589 -26.73 43.70 23.25
C LYS A 589 -25.80 42.91 24.14
N THR A 590 -25.78 43.29 25.41
CA THR A 590 -25.10 42.60 26.49
C THR A 590 -25.72 41.21 26.69
N ASN A 591 -25.36 40.29 25.79
CA ASN A 591 -25.55 38.87 26.00
C ASN A 591 -24.74 38.51 27.24
N ASN A 592 -25.47 38.28 28.33
CA ASN A 592 -24.94 37.77 29.58
C ASN A 592 -24.48 36.32 29.39
N ASN A 593 -23.38 36.14 28.66
CA ASN A 593 -22.47 35.04 28.91
C ASN A 593 -22.08 35.17 30.39
N LYS A 594 -22.77 34.39 31.23
CA LYS A 594 -22.40 34.17 32.62
C LYS A 594 -21.09 33.40 32.60
N GLY A 595 -19.99 34.13 32.35
CA GLY A 595 -18.65 33.63 32.52
C GLY A 595 -18.56 32.95 33.87
N LEU A 596 -17.95 31.77 33.88
CA LEU A 596 -17.86 30.86 35.02
C LEU A 596 -17.63 31.69 36.29
N SER A 597 -18.59 31.68 37.23
CA SER A 597 -18.63 32.72 38.27
C SER A 597 -17.29 32.77 39.00
N LYS A 598 -16.84 33.97 39.42
CA LYS A 598 -15.52 34.10 40.08
C LYS A 598 -15.39 33.16 41.31
N GLY A 599 -16.51 32.80 41.94
CA GLY A 599 -16.58 31.76 42.97
C GLY A 599 -16.38 30.33 42.46
N LEU A 600 -16.95 29.96 41.32
CA LEU A 600 -16.77 28.64 40.71
C LEU A 600 -15.34 28.45 40.16
N LEU A 601 -14.74 29.49 39.56
CA LEU A 601 -13.33 29.45 39.17
C LEU A 601 -12.40 29.31 40.39
N ALA A 602 -12.65 30.05 41.47
CA ALA A 602 -11.93 29.90 42.74
C ALA A 602 -12.11 28.50 43.36
N PHE A 603 -13.31 27.92 43.27
CA PHE A 603 -13.60 26.58 43.77
C PHE A 603 -12.82 25.49 43.03
N ILE A 604 -12.71 25.58 41.70
CA ILE A 604 -11.90 24.65 40.87
C ILE A 604 -10.41 24.77 41.25
N ILE A 605 -9.90 25.99 41.46
CA ILE A 605 -8.51 26.23 41.90
C ILE A 605 -8.27 25.61 43.29
N ILE A 606 -9.22 25.76 44.23
CA ILE A 606 -9.12 25.18 45.58
C ILE A 606 -9.11 23.64 45.52
N ILE A 607 -9.96 23.02 44.71
CA ILE A 607 -9.96 21.55 44.51
C ILE A 607 -8.61 21.08 43.95
N GLY A 608 -8.06 21.78 42.96
CA GLY A 608 -6.74 21.45 42.40
C GLY A 608 -5.62 21.51 43.44
N ILE A 609 -5.62 22.54 44.30
CA ILE A 609 -4.65 22.68 45.39
C ILE A 609 -4.79 21.56 46.43
N VAL A 610 -6.03 21.24 46.85
CA VAL A 610 -6.29 20.17 47.83
C VAL A 610 -5.88 18.79 47.28
N ALA A 611 -6.20 18.50 46.01
CA ALA A 611 -5.78 17.27 45.34
C ALA A 611 -4.24 17.17 45.23
N GLY A 612 -3.56 18.26 44.86
CA GLY A 612 -2.10 18.33 44.81
C GLY A 612 -1.44 18.07 46.17
N ILE A 613 -1.95 18.67 47.24
CA ILE A 613 -1.47 18.43 48.61
C ILE A 613 -1.68 16.96 49.01
N GLY A 614 -2.83 16.38 48.66
CA GLY A 614 -3.13 14.96 48.90
C GLY A 614 -2.12 14.02 48.22
N LEU A 615 -1.79 14.26 46.95
CA LEU A 615 -0.81 13.48 46.19
C LEU A 615 0.62 13.61 46.79
N ILE A 616 1.02 14.80 47.22
CA ILE A 616 2.32 15.02 47.87
C ILE A 616 2.39 14.26 49.21
N ALA A 617 1.33 14.31 50.02
CA ALA A 617 1.25 13.57 51.28
C ALA A 617 1.29 12.05 51.07
N LEU A 618 0.60 11.54 50.04
CA LEU A 618 0.61 10.13 49.66
C LEU A 618 2.01 9.67 49.22
N GLY A 619 2.67 10.43 48.35
CA GLY A 619 4.05 10.16 47.90
C GLY A 619 5.06 10.17 49.05
N TYR A 620 4.92 11.11 50.01
CA TYR A 620 5.74 11.13 51.21
C TYR A 620 5.49 9.90 52.11
N GLY A 621 4.22 9.50 52.28
CA GLY A 621 3.83 8.30 53.02
C GLY A 621 4.42 7.02 52.43
N LEU A 622 4.32 6.83 51.11
CA LEU A 622 4.92 5.71 50.39
C LEU A 622 6.45 5.72 50.53
N THR A 623 7.11 6.86 50.32
CA THR A 623 8.57 6.99 50.46
C THR A 623 9.03 6.60 51.87
N LYS A 624 8.33 7.06 52.90
CA LYS A 624 8.61 6.73 54.31
C LYS A 624 8.38 5.25 54.61
N HIS A 625 7.37 4.63 54.02
CA HIS A 625 7.11 3.19 54.13
C HIS A 625 8.24 2.36 53.52
N PHE A 626 8.69 2.70 52.29
CA PHE A 626 9.79 2.01 51.63
C PHE A 626 11.12 2.12 52.39
N ILE A 627 11.45 3.31 52.92
CA ILE A 627 12.66 3.50 53.75
C ILE A 627 12.60 2.60 54.99
N LYS A 628 11.48 2.60 55.74
CA LYS A 628 11.31 1.76 56.93
C LYS A 628 11.40 0.26 56.63
N LYS A 629 10.96 -0.19 55.45
CA LYS A 629 11.02 -1.60 55.04
C LYS A 629 12.42 -2.02 54.59
N ARG A 630 13.23 -1.10 54.05
CA ARG A 630 14.61 -1.37 53.62
C ARG A 630 15.53 -1.74 54.77
N ASP A 631 15.39 -1.08 55.91
CA ASP A 631 16.24 -1.29 57.10
C ASP A 631 15.94 -2.62 57.83
N GLY A 632 14.96 -3.40 57.37
CA GLY A 632 14.63 -4.74 57.88
C GLY A 632 15.24 -5.91 57.09
N TYR A 633 15.87 -5.66 55.94
CA TYR A 633 16.54 -6.71 55.16
C TYR A 633 18.00 -6.87 55.61
N GLN A 634 18.24 -7.80 56.53
CA GLN A 634 19.57 -8.38 56.71
C GLN A 634 19.93 -9.18 55.43
N PRO A 635 21.13 -9.01 54.85
CA PRO A 635 21.57 -9.87 53.76
C PRO A 635 21.72 -11.30 54.27
N ILE A 636 21.20 -12.26 53.52
CA ILE A 636 21.43 -13.69 53.76
C ILE A 636 22.92 -13.94 53.45
N GLN A 637 23.67 -14.40 54.46
CA GLN A 637 25.05 -14.90 54.31
C GLN A 637 25.06 -16.37 53.94
#